data_AF-A0A0K6HML5-F1
#
_entry.id   AF-A0A0K6HML5-F1
#
_cell.length_a   1.000
_cell.length_b   1.000
_cell.length_c   1.000
_cell.angle_alpha   90.00
_cell.angle_beta   90.00
_cell.angle_gamma   90.00
#
_symmetry.space_group_name_H-M   'P 1'
#
loop_
_entity.id
_entity.type
_entity.pdbx_description
1 polymer ?
#
loop_
_entity_poly.entity_id
_entity_poly.type
_entity_poly.pdbx_seq_one_letter_code
_entity_poly.pdbx_strand_id
1 'polypeptide(L)'
;MTSRAAASQAFVWIWLPGATEPVVAGRFDQDGGRLFFTYGASYRARRNAVAIYEPELPLQEGVIAPAPGLQMASCIRDGSPDAWGRRVIINRLTGLKPDADGCLNSAS
;
A
#
# COMPACT_ATOMS: atom_id res chain seq x y z
N MET A 1 26.95 -3.27 -4.61
CA MET A 1 25.73 -2.77 -5.30
C MET A 1 24.68 -3.86 -5.18
N THR A 2 23.85 -3.85 -4.15
CA THR A 2 22.83 -4.89 -3.91
C THR A 2 21.52 -4.44 -4.55
N SER A 3 21.19 -4.98 -5.72
CA SER A 3 19.87 -4.79 -6.31
C SER A 3 18.86 -5.52 -5.43
N ARG A 4 18.06 -4.76 -4.67
CA ARG A 4 16.89 -5.30 -3.99
C ARG A 4 15.88 -5.65 -5.08
N ALA A 5 15.54 -6.93 -5.24
CA ALA A 5 14.52 -7.35 -6.20
C ALA A 5 13.26 -6.48 -6.03
N ALA A 6 12.77 -5.92 -7.13
CA ALA A 6 11.57 -5.10 -7.09
C ALA A 6 10.41 -5.93 -6.54
N ALA A 7 9.72 -5.43 -5.52
CA ALA A 7 8.57 -6.13 -4.95
C ALA A 7 7.45 -6.17 -6.00
N SER A 8 7.15 -7.35 -6.52
CA SER A 8 6.10 -7.58 -7.53
C SER A 8 4.71 -7.81 -6.93
N GLN A 9 4.63 -7.96 -5.61
CA GLN A 9 3.42 -8.29 -4.88
C GLN A 9 3.30 -7.48 -3.60
N ALA A 10 2.06 -7.13 -3.24
CA ALA A 10 1.73 -6.49 -1.96
C ALA A 10 0.50 -7.13 -1.36
N PHE A 11 0.55 -7.49 -0.08
CA PHE A 11 -0.61 -8.04 0.64
C PHE A 11 -1.40 -6.91 1.31
N VAL A 12 -2.72 -7.07 1.36
CA VAL A 12 -3.64 -6.11 1.96
C VAL A 12 -4.26 -6.74 3.19
N TRP A 13 -4.19 -6.01 4.30
CA TRP A 13 -4.81 -6.37 5.56
C TRP A 13 -5.88 -5.37 5.94
N ILE A 14 -6.98 -5.86 6.52
CA ILE A 14 -8.10 -5.05 6.96
C ILE A 14 -8.42 -5.41 8.40
N TRP A 15 -8.61 -4.39 9.23
CA TRP A 15 -9.26 -4.54 10.53
C TRP A 15 -10.75 -4.48 10.34
N LEU A 16 -11.41 -5.62 10.56
CA LEU A 16 -12.86 -5.70 10.50
C LEU A 16 -13.47 -5.03 11.75
N PRO A 17 -14.72 -4.55 11.68
CA PRO A 17 -15.40 -4.00 12.86
C PRO A 17 -15.37 -4.99 14.03
N GLY A 18 -14.84 -4.53 15.17
CA GLY A 18 -14.68 -5.35 16.39
C GLY A 18 -13.49 -6.32 16.38
N ALA A 19 -12.68 -6.37 15.32
CA ALA A 19 -11.47 -7.19 15.27
C ALA A 19 -10.28 -6.44 15.87
N THR A 20 -9.57 -7.09 16.79
CA THR A 20 -8.31 -6.59 17.37
C THR A 20 -7.09 -6.96 16.53
N GLU A 21 -7.23 -7.97 15.67
CA GLU A 21 -6.18 -8.43 14.77
C GLU A 21 -6.57 -8.18 13.30
N PRO A 22 -5.61 -7.76 12.46
CA PRO A 22 -5.85 -7.59 11.04
C PRO A 22 -6.06 -8.93 10.36
N VAL A 23 -6.99 -8.99 9.41
CA VAL A 23 -7.16 -10.15 8.53
C VAL A 23 -6.62 -9.85 7.14
N VAL A 24 -5.99 -10.84 6.51
CA VAL A 24 -5.56 -10.72 5.11
C VAL A 24 -6.81 -10.65 4.23
N ALA A 25 -6.99 -9.52 3.55
CA ALA A 25 -8.10 -9.30 2.63
C ALA A 25 -7.80 -9.84 1.23
N GLY A 26 -6.56 -9.66 0.78
CA GLY A 26 -6.16 -10.03 -0.56
C GLY A 26 -4.74 -9.61 -0.88
N ARG A 27 -4.42 -9.60 -2.17
CA ARG A 27 -3.10 -9.28 -2.68
C ARG A 27 -3.19 -8.47 -3.98
N PHE A 28 -2.27 -7.52 -4.13
CA PHE A 28 -1.95 -6.88 -5.39
C PHE A 28 -0.80 -7.62 -6.08
N ASP A 29 -0.99 -7.88 -7.37
CA ASP A 29 0.02 -8.41 -8.28
C ASP A 29 0.35 -7.34 -9.33
N GLN A 30 1.64 -7.08 -9.56
CA GLN A 30 2.10 -6.16 -10.59
C GLN A 30 2.30 -6.89 -11.92
N ASP A 31 1.63 -6.41 -12.97
CA ASP A 31 1.79 -6.90 -14.34
C ASP A 31 1.80 -5.72 -15.33
N GLY A 32 2.85 -5.62 -16.15
CA GLY A 32 2.99 -4.55 -17.15
C GLY A 32 2.92 -3.12 -16.60
N GLY A 33 3.26 -2.92 -15.32
CA GLY A 33 3.15 -1.62 -14.63
C GLY A 33 1.74 -1.30 -14.10
N ARG A 34 0.78 -2.21 -14.26
CA ARG A 34 -0.56 -2.16 -13.68
C ARG A 34 -0.63 -3.04 -12.43
N LEU A 35 -1.45 -2.64 -11.47
CA LEU A 35 -1.69 -3.37 -10.23
C LEU A 35 -3.06 -4.02 -10.28
N PHE A 36 -3.07 -5.34 -10.21
CA PHE A 36 -4.27 -6.17 -10.23
C PHE A 36 -4.54 -6.68 -8.82
N PHE A 37 -5.79 -6.65 -8.39
CA PHE A 37 -6.18 -7.06 -7.04
C PHE A 37 -6.89 -8.41 -7.04
N THR A 38 -6.59 -9.26 -6.07
CA THR A 38 -7.31 -10.51 -5.84
C THR A 38 -7.69 -10.65 -4.38
N TYR A 39 -8.99 -10.81 -4.10
CA TYR A 39 -9.46 -11.13 -2.75
C TYR A 39 -9.10 -12.57 -2.37
N GLY A 40 -8.69 -12.76 -1.12
CA GLY A 40 -8.44 -14.09 -0.57
C GLY A 40 -9.73 -14.88 -0.44
N ALA A 41 -9.73 -16.15 -0.82
CA ALA A 41 -10.91 -17.02 -0.69
C ALA A 41 -11.40 -17.09 0.78
N SER A 42 -10.47 -17.16 1.73
CA SER A 42 -10.78 -17.14 3.17
C SER A 42 -11.36 -15.80 3.63
N TYR A 43 -11.03 -14.69 2.96
CA TYR A 43 -11.61 -13.39 3.27
C TYR A 43 -13.05 -13.31 2.77
N ARG A 44 -13.31 -13.72 1.52
CA ARG A 44 -14.67 -13.76 0.95
C ARG A 44 -15.63 -14.68 1.71
N ALA A 45 -15.13 -15.79 2.24
CA ALA A 45 -15.92 -16.74 3.00
C ALA A 45 -16.33 -16.25 4.40
N ARG A 46 -15.82 -15.10 4.86
CA ARG A 46 -16.18 -14.54 6.17
C ARG A 46 -17.56 -13.90 6.13
N ARG A 47 -18.36 -14.12 7.18
CA ARG A 47 -19.68 -13.48 7.32
C ARG A 47 -19.61 -11.96 7.50
N ASN A 48 -18.47 -11.45 7.96
CA ASN A 48 -18.21 -10.02 8.16
C ASN A 48 -17.19 -9.48 7.15
N ALA A 49 -17.07 -10.10 5.97
CA ALA A 49 -16.24 -9.56 4.90
C ALA A 49 -16.78 -8.21 4.43
N VAL A 50 -15.89 -7.24 4.23
CA VAL A 50 -16.25 -5.89 3.77
C VAL A 50 -15.46 -5.62 2.49
N ALA A 51 -16.09 -5.04 1.47
CA ALA A 51 -15.36 -4.62 0.29
C ALA A 51 -14.46 -3.41 0.65
N ILE A 52 -13.27 -3.33 0.05
CA ILE A 52 -12.38 -2.19 0.26
C ILE A 52 -13.06 -0.91 -0.24
N TYR A 53 -13.69 -0.98 -1.42
CA TYR A 53 -14.49 0.08 -1.99
C TYR A 53 -15.36 -0.51 -3.10
N GLU A 54 -16.66 -0.65 -2.90
CA GLU A 54 -17.58 -1.33 -3.85
C GLU A 54 -17.43 -0.86 -5.32
N PRO A 55 -17.26 0.43 -5.64
CA PRO A 55 -17.19 0.88 -7.02
C PRO A 55 -15.94 0.44 -7.79
N GLU A 56 -14.80 0.22 -7.11
CA GLU A 56 -13.53 -0.13 -7.78
C GLU A 56 -13.00 -1.52 -7.39
N LEU A 57 -13.28 -1.96 -6.16
CA LEU A 57 -12.81 -3.22 -5.58
C LEU A 57 -13.98 -3.97 -4.92
N PRO A 58 -15.01 -4.37 -5.68
CA PRO A 58 -16.14 -5.13 -5.14
C PRO A 58 -15.68 -6.50 -4.63
N LEU A 59 -16.32 -7.00 -3.58
CA LEU A 59 -16.02 -8.31 -2.99
C LEU A 59 -16.46 -9.45 -3.93
N GLN A 60 -15.63 -9.79 -4.90
CA GLN A 60 -15.94 -10.80 -5.92
C GLN A 60 -14.82 -11.82 -6.13
N GLU A 61 -15.16 -12.89 -6.84
CA GLU A 61 -14.19 -13.88 -7.28
C GLU A 61 -13.36 -13.41 -8.46
N GLY A 62 -12.11 -13.87 -8.53
CA GLY A 62 -11.19 -13.55 -9.62
C GLY A 62 -10.35 -12.30 -9.40
N VAL A 63 -9.71 -11.89 -10.50
CA VAL A 63 -8.79 -10.76 -10.55
C VAL A 63 -9.55 -9.50 -10.90
N ILE A 64 -9.36 -8.45 -10.12
CA ILE A 64 -9.94 -7.13 -10.34
C ILE A 64 -8.86 -6.25 -10.97
N ALA A 65 -9.11 -5.84 -12.21
CA ALA A 65 -8.23 -4.93 -12.94
C ALA A 65 -8.53 -3.47 -12.57
N PRO A 66 -7.51 -2.58 -12.60
CA PRO A 66 -7.75 -1.16 -12.44
C PRO A 66 -8.58 -0.62 -13.62
N ALA A 67 -9.36 0.43 -13.37
CA ALA A 67 -10.21 1.04 -14.39
C ALA A 67 -9.42 1.46 -15.64
N PRO A 68 -10.06 1.54 -16.83
CA PRO A 68 -9.37 1.89 -18.07
C PRO A 68 -8.58 3.20 -17.94
N GLY A 69 -7.31 3.17 -18.34
CA GLY A 69 -6.41 4.33 -18.24
C GLY A 69 -5.74 4.52 -16.87
N LEU A 70 -6.05 3.69 -15.86
CA LEU A 70 -5.39 3.70 -14.57
C LEU A 70 -4.42 2.53 -14.41
N GLN A 71 -3.27 2.82 -13.80
CA GLN A 71 -2.28 1.81 -13.42
C GLN A 71 -2.61 1.12 -12.09
N MET A 72 -3.46 1.74 -11.25
CA MET A 72 -3.91 1.18 -9.97
C MET A 72 -5.29 1.75 -9.63
N ALA A 73 -6.06 1.06 -8.78
CA ALA A 73 -7.36 1.57 -8.30
C ALA A 73 -7.19 2.94 -7.62
N SER A 74 -8.11 3.87 -7.89
CA SER A 74 -8.03 5.25 -7.40
C SER A 74 -8.08 5.30 -5.88
N CYS A 75 -8.91 4.47 -5.25
CA CYS A 75 -8.99 4.34 -3.80
C CYS A 75 -7.64 3.96 -3.16
N ILE A 76 -6.84 3.12 -3.82
CA ILE A 76 -5.50 2.74 -3.34
C ILE A 76 -4.50 3.85 -3.61
N ARG A 77 -4.65 4.60 -4.72
CA ARG A 77 -3.83 5.78 -4.98
C ARG A 77 -4.10 6.88 -3.96
N ASP A 78 -5.35 7.07 -3.57
CA ASP A 78 -5.76 8.06 -2.56
C ASP A 78 -5.27 7.69 -1.16
N GLY A 79 -5.39 6.40 -0.79
CA GLY A 79 -4.80 5.85 0.42
C GLY A 79 -3.28 5.62 0.36
N SER A 80 -2.64 5.90 -0.79
CA SER A 80 -1.19 5.84 -0.90
C SER A 80 -0.61 6.95 -0.04
N PRO A 81 0.55 6.73 0.62
CA PRO A 81 1.03 7.66 1.64
C PRO A 81 1.04 9.08 1.09
N ASP A 82 0.35 9.95 1.81
CA ASP A 82 0.35 11.38 1.57
C ASP A 82 1.80 11.91 1.61
N ALA A 83 2.00 13.12 1.12
CA ALA A 83 3.33 13.69 0.92
C ALA A 83 4.25 13.57 2.16
N TRP A 84 3.68 13.49 3.38
CA TRP A 84 4.42 13.26 4.61
C TRP A 84 4.74 11.77 4.85
N GLY A 85 3.76 10.86 4.74
CA GLY A 85 3.97 9.42 4.88
C GLY A 85 4.99 8.85 3.87
N ARG A 86 4.99 9.36 2.63
CA ARG A 86 5.93 8.93 1.59
C ARG A 86 7.33 9.42 1.90
N ARG A 87 7.45 10.64 2.46
CA ARG A 87 8.73 11.18 2.94
C ARG A 87 9.28 10.38 4.10
N VAL A 88 8.47 9.95 5.06
CA VAL A 88 8.92 9.13 6.20
C VAL A 88 9.41 7.75 5.73
N ILE A 89 8.68 7.10 4.81
CA ILE A 89 9.09 5.81 4.22
C ILE A 89 10.36 5.96 3.40
N ILE A 90 10.47 6.98 2.55
CA ILE A 90 11.69 7.27 1.78
C ILE A 90 12.85 7.56 2.72
N ASN A 91 12.69 8.43 3.72
CA ASN A 91 13.77 8.81 4.63
C ASN A 91 14.32 7.60 5.42
N ARG A 92 13.45 6.64 5.75
CA ARG A 92 13.85 5.38 6.40
C ARG A 92 14.50 4.37 5.43
N LEU A 93 14.10 4.38 4.16
CA LEU A 93 14.66 3.50 3.13
C LEU A 93 15.95 4.03 2.49
N THR A 94 16.12 5.35 2.41
CA THR A 94 17.28 6.03 1.79
C THR A 94 18.29 6.55 2.80
N GLY A 95 17.97 6.55 4.10
CA GLY A 95 18.95 6.77 5.17
C GLY A 95 19.71 8.09 5.11
N LEU A 96 19.11 9.17 4.57
CA LEU A 96 19.72 10.49 4.62
C LEU A 96 19.65 11.00 6.07
N LYS A 97 20.68 10.70 6.85
CA LYS A 97 21.02 11.48 8.04
C LYS A 97 21.21 12.93 7.60
N PRO A 98 20.48 13.92 8.14
CA PRO A 98 20.98 15.28 8.09
C PRO A 98 22.31 15.27 8.85
N ASP A 99 23.37 15.67 8.16
CA ASP A 99 24.67 15.88 8.74
C ASP A 99 24.50 16.94 9.84
N ALA A 100 24.67 16.51 11.08
CA ALA A 100 24.53 17.36 12.25
C ALA A 100 25.86 18.07 12.51
N ASP A 101 26.31 18.88 11.56
CA ASP A 101 27.36 19.87 11.80
C ASP A 101 26.70 21.20 12.16
N GLY A 102 26.12 21.21 13.37
CA GLY A 102 25.83 22.44 14.08
C GLY A 102 27.11 22.94 14.74
N CYS A 103 27.52 24.16 14.42
CA CYS A 103 27.63 25.25 15.39
C CYS A 103 28.06 26.55 14.68
N LEU A 104 27.07 27.42 14.47
CA LEU A 104 27.27 28.86 14.41
C LEU A 104 27.78 29.31 15.78
N ASN A 105 28.98 29.87 15.84
CA ASN A 105 29.36 30.81 16.90
C ASN A 105 30.32 31.86 16.31
N SER A 106 29.74 32.95 15.81
CA SER A 106 30.44 34.23 15.70
C SER A 106 29.45 35.34 16.04
N ALA A 107 29.29 35.56 17.34
CA ALA A 107 28.80 36.80 17.91
C ALA A 107 29.91 37.36 18.81
N SER A 108 30.67 38.31 18.27
CA SER A 108 31.24 39.51 18.92
C SER A 108 32.23 40.17 17.97
#